data_AF-A0A371RET3-F1
#
_entry.id   AF-A0A371RET3-F1
#
_cell.length_a   1.000
_cell.length_b   1.000
_cell.length_c   1.000
_cell.angle_alpha   90.00
_cell.angle_beta   90.00
_cell.angle_gamma   90.00
#
_symmetry.space_group_name_H-M   'P 1'
#
loop_
_entity.id
_entity.type
_entity.pdbx_description
1 polymer ?
#
loop_
_entity_poly.entity_id
_entity_poly.type
_entity_poly.pdbx_seq_one_letter_code
_entity_poly.pdbx_strand_id
1 'polypeptide(L)'
;MRVFHLTDGVKMNFEPLLAAPWHIQLHAVAALTALFLGIIQIAAPKGTLPHRIIGPIWAILMTIVILTAIFIIRPRAPGEPFLQHFTFIHYIFIPVSTWGLIGGLYHVFKGGPNMKKHAGPFFGLFLGGLIIAGFFTFMPGRIMHDVLFNKNMSDNPYAYPAPYLYFLPGAEPPARDVTRPERAEEEAEDVSPAPDGARLMAVVTELSSDAYEGRATGSAGNLLARQFIIRQFEEIGLAPFGTEGFLDPFEWQRSVTEDGEVNKGAGNNILGLIPGEETGTDGPYFVITAHYDHLGTGASTDGSDALYNGADDNASGVAVALELARYFTANPPKHSVVIAILDAEEHGLQGARALLADEAIPHQDFALNLNLDMVSRADKGEIYASGSYHFPAMIPLIDEVATKAPLELLKGHDRPEDGYDDWTYLSDQGPFIAKGIPALYIGVEDHPDYHQPSDTADKINPETFLYSARTIQMLAKAMDEQLAEITASVEQE
;
A
#
# COMPACT_ATOMS: atom_id res chain seq x y z
N MET A 1 8.40 -21.13 -46.43
CA MET A 1 9.59 -20.50 -45.82
C MET A 1 9.25 -20.31 -44.35
N ARG A 2 9.71 -21.21 -43.47
CA ARG A 2 9.41 -21.16 -42.03
C ARG A 2 10.33 -20.13 -41.39
N VAL A 3 9.76 -19.09 -40.80
CA VAL A 3 10.47 -18.19 -39.89
C VAL A 3 10.26 -18.75 -38.49
N PHE A 4 11.34 -19.25 -37.88
CA PHE A 4 11.38 -19.54 -36.46
C PHE A 4 11.65 -18.21 -35.74
N HIS A 5 10.70 -17.73 -34.94
CA HIS A 5 10.97 -16.70 -33.93
C HIS A 5 11.36 -17.41 -32.63
N LEU A 6 12.63 -17.30 -32.27
CA LEU A 6 13.17 -17.68 -30.96
C LEU A 6 13.00 -16.49 -30.01
N THR A 7 12.23 -16.70 -28.94
CA THR A 7 12.29 -16.05 -27.62
C THR A 7 12.42 -14.51 -27.55
N ASP A 8 11.34 -13.83 -27.15
CA ASP A 8 11.45 -12.52 -26.50
C ASP A 8 12.06 -12.72 -25.10
N GLY A 9 13.38 -12.60 -25.02
CA GLY A 9 14.12 -12.78 -23.76
C GLY A 9 13.76 -11.75 -22.69
N VAL A 10 13.77 -12.19 -21.43
CA VAL A 10 13.74 -11.33 -20.24
C VAL A 10 14.85 -10.28 -20.37
N LYS A 11 14.48 -9.00 -20.48
CA LYS A 11 15.44 -7.89 -20.47
C LYS A 11 15.61 -7.43 -19.03
N MET A 12 16.83 -7.52 -18.51
CA MET A 12 17.18 -6.97 -17.19
C MET A 12 17.04 -5.43 -17.21
N ASN A 13 16.42 -4.86 -16.17
CA ASN A 13 16.31 -3.41 -15.98
C ASN A 13 17.15 -2.95 -14.78
N PHE A 14 18.20 -2.15 -15.00
CA PHE A 14 19.07 -1.69 -13.91
C PHE A 14 18.58 -0.42 -13.20
N GLU A 15 17.51 0.21 -13.67
CA GLU A 15 16.97 1.45 -13.14
C GLU A 15 16.63 1.40 -11.63
N PRO A 16 15.98 0.34 -11.09
CA PRO A 16 15.76 0.24 -9.64
C PRO A 16 17.04 0.28 -8.82
N LEU A 17 18.10 -0.37 -9.30
CA LEU A 17 19.39 -0.39 -8.61
C LEU A 17 20.08 0.98 -8.69
N LEU A 18 20.00 1.65 -9.84
CA LEU A 18 20.61 2.97 -10.03
C LEU A 18 19.90 4.06 -9.22
N ALA A 19 18.60 3.93 -8.97
CA ALA A 19 17.82 4.82 -8.12
C ALA A 19 18.04 4.60 -6.61
N ALA A 20 18.52 3.41 -6.22
CA ALA A 20 18.75 3.08 -4.81
C ALA A 20 19.90 3.92 -4.20
N PRO A 21 19.91 4.14 -2.87
CA PRO A 21 21.03 4.77 -2.18
C PRO A 21 22.40 4.13 -2.50
N TRP A 22 23.46 4.96 -2.55
CA TRP A 22 24.80 4.55 -3.02
C TRP A 22 25.38 3.32 -2.30
N HIS A 23 25.02 3.10 -1.03
CA HIS A 23 25.51 1.98 -0.25
C HIS A 23 24.85 0.65 -0.66
N ILE A 24 23.59 0.67 -1.13
CA ILE A 24 22.91 -0.49 -1.72
C ILE A 24 23.55 -0.83 -3.07
N GLN A 25 23.83 0.17 -3.90
CA GLN A 25 24.55 -0.01 -5.17
C GLN A 25 25.92 -0.66 -4.95
N LEU A 26 26.70 -0.11 -4.01
CA LEU A 26 28.01 -0.64 -3.64
C LEU A 26 27.91 -2.07 -3.12
N HIS A 27 26.91 -2.38 -2.29
CA HIS A 27 26.67 -3.72 -1.79
C HIS A 27 26.40 -4.71 -2.92
N ALA A 28 25.46 -4.39 -3.81
CA ALA A 28 25.08 -5.26 -4.92
C ALA A 28 26.26 -5.56 -5.85
N VAL A 29 27.02 -4.53 -6.25
CA VAL A 29 28.21 -4.69 -7.09
C VAL A 29 29.27 -5.54 -6.39
N ALA A 30 29.53 -5.28 -5.10
CA ALA A 30 30.50 -6.05 -4.33
C ALA A 30 30.07 -7.51 -4.18
N ALA A 31 28.79 -7.78 -3.90
CA ALA A 31 28.24 -9.12 -3.72
C ALA A 31 28.26 -9.93 -5.03
N LEU A 32 27.84 -9.35 -6.15
CA LEU A 32 27.86 -10.01 -7.46
C LEU A 32 29.30 -10.31 -7.91
N THR A 33 30.22 -9.37 -7.70
CA THR A 33 31.64 -9.57 -8.01
C THR A 33 32.24 -10.66 -7.11
N ALA A 34 31.91 -10.65 -5.81
CA ALA A 34 32.36 -11.67 -4.86
C ALA A 34 31.79 -13.05 -5.20
N LEU A 35 30.55 -13.13 -5.66
CA LEU A 35 29.94 -14.40 -6.09
C LEU A 35 30.72 -15.00 -7.26
N PHE A 36 30.97 -14.21 -8.30
CA PHE A 36 31.71 -14.67 -9.47
C PHE A 36 33.16 -15.07 -9.15
N LEU A 37 33.89 -14.19 -8.45
CA LEU A 37 35.28 -14.47 -8.05
C LEU A 37 35.38 -15.63 -7.05
N GLY A 38 34.37 -15.84 -6.21
CA GLY A 38 34.29 -16.94 -5.26
C GLY A 38 34.24 -18.30 -5.94
N ILE A 39 33.44 -18.43 -7.01
CA ILE A 39 33.38 -19.67 -7.83
C ILE A 39 34.78 -19.98 -8.40
N ILE A 40 35.44 -18.98 -8.97
CA ILE A 40 36.79 -19.13 -9.53
C ILE A 40 37.79 -19.49 -8.43
N GLN A 41 37.73 -18.83 -7.28
CA GLN A 41 38.65 -19.05 -6.17
C GLN A 41 38.53 -20.46 -5.57
N ILE A 42 37.30 -20.99 -5.48
CA ILE A 42 37.01 -22.34 -4.97
C ILE A 42 37.49 -23.40 -5.98
N ALA A 43 37.31 -23.16 -7.28
CA ALA A 43 37.77 -24.06 -8.33
C ALA A 43 39.29 -24.02 -8.56
N ALA A 44 39.94 -22.89 -8.26
CA ALA A 44 41.38 -22.72 -8.48
C ALA A 44 42.22 -23.60 -7.56
N PRO A 45 43.18 -24.39 -8.10
CA PRO A 45 44.08 -25.19 -7.27
C PRO A 45 44.84 -24.32 -6.28
N LYS A 46 44.86 -24.76 -5.03
CA LYS A 46 45.49 -24.02 -3.95
C LYS A 46 46.98 -23.77 -4.21
N GLY A 47 47.43 -22.54 -3.93
CA GLY A 47 48.83 -22.15 -4.06
C GLY A 47 49.23 -21.69 -5.46
N THR A 48 48.33 -21.80 -6.44
CA THR A 48 48.53 -21.21 -7.78
C THR A 48 48.49 -19.69 -7.72
N LEU A 49 49.09 -19.04 -8.73
CA LEU A 49 49.10 -17.58 -8.84
C LEU A 49 47.68 -16.97 -8.83
N PRO A 50 46.68 -17.52 -9.57
CA PRO A 50 45.30 -17.04 -9.50
C PRO A 50 44.72 -17.12 -8.08
N HIS A 51 44.92 -18.24 -7.36
CA HIS A 51 44.39 -18.42 -6.01
C HIS A 51 44.98 -17.41 -5.00
N ARG A 52 46.24 -16.99 -5.18
CA ARG A 52 46.92 -16.02 -4.31
C ARG A 52 46.55 -14.57 -4.61
N ILE A 53 46.09 -14.29 -5.82
CA ILE A 53 45.65 -12.95 -6.24
C ILE A 53 44.16 -12.74 -5.96
N ILE A 54 43.32 -13.70 -6.33
CA ILE A 54 41.86 -13.59 -6.22
C ILE A 54 41.41 -13.67 -4.75
N GLY A 55 42.05 -14.50 -3.93
CA GLY A 55 41.68 -14.68 -2.51
C GLY A 55 41.62 -13.38 -1.69
N PRO A 56 42.68 -12.54 -1.68
CA PRO A 56 42.66 -11.26 -0.99
C PRO A 56 41.61 -10.28 -1.53
N ILE A 57 41.45 -10.22 -2.86
CA ILE A 57 40.44 -9.37 -3.50
C ILE A 57 39.04 -9.78 -3.06
N TRP A 58 38.77 -11.08 -3.05
CA TRP A 58 37.50 -11.64 -2.60
C TRP A 58 37.24 -11.34 -1.11
N ALA A 59 38.26 -11.43 -0.24
CA ALA A 59 38.12 -11.09 1.17
C ALA A 59 37.80 -9.59 1.39
N ILE A 60 38.38 -8.69 0.58
CA ILE A 60 38.06 -7.25 0.60
C ILE A 60 36.60 -7.04 0.16
N LEU A 61 36.16 -7.68 -0.92
CA LEU A 61 34.77 -7.59 -1.38
C LEU A 61 33.79 -8.08 -0.31
N MET A 62 34.07 -9.21 0.34
CA MET A 62 33.24 -9.71 1.45
C MET A 62 33.21 -8.74 2.65
N THR A 63 34.31 -8.04 2.90
CA THR A 63 34.33 -6.99 3.95
C THR A 63 33.39 -5.85 3.58
N ILE A 64 33.40 -5.41 2.32
CA ILE A 64 32.49 -4.38 1.82
C ILE A 64 31.04 -4.85 1.92
N VAL A 65 30.73 -6.08 1.50
CA VAL A 65 29.39 -6.69 1.61
C VAL A 65 28.90 -6.66 3.06
N ILE A 66 29.72 -7.11 4.02
CA ILE A 66 29.35 -7.13 5.44
C ILE A 66 29.10 -5.71 5.98
N LEU A 67 30.00 -4.77 5.69
CA LEU A 67 29.89 -3.40 6.21
C LEU A 67 28.71 -2.65 5.63
N THR A 68 28.45 -2.82 4.33
CA THR A 68 27.31 -2.17 3.67
C THR A 68 25.98 -2.80 4.07
N ALA A 69 25.93 -4.11 4.33
CA ALA A 69 24.72 -4.79 4.81
C ALA A 69 24.15 -4.21 6.11
N ILE A 70 24.99 -3.65 6.99
CA ILE A 70 24.56 -2.99 8.25
C ILE A 70 23.60 -1.83 7.99
N PHE A 71 23.69 -1.20 6.82
CA PHE A 71 22.91 -0.03 6.45
C PHE A 71 21.73 -0.35 5.52
N ILE A 72 21.57 -1.61 5.09
CA ILE A 72 20.43 -2.06 4.26
C ILE A 72 19.29 -2.50 5.19
N ILE A 73 18.90 -1.60 6.07
CA ILE A 73 17.90 -1.82 7.11
C ILE A 73 16.53 -1.33 6.65
N ARG A 74 15.48 -1.70 7.39
CA ARG A 74 14.14 -1.13 7.18
C ARG A 74 14.17 0.38 7.46
N PRO A 75 13.24 1.17 6.86
CA PRO A 75 13.10 2.60 7.14
C PRO A 75 13.04 2.88 8.64
N ARG A 76 13.57 4.03 9.05
CA ARG A 76 13.79 4.36 10.46
C ARG A 76 12.58 5.10 11.04
N ALA A 77 11.77 4.43 11.85
CA ALA A 77 10.72 5.09 12.61
C ALA A 77 11.32 6.06 13.66
N PRO A 78 10.75 7.26 13.87
CA PRO A 78 11.24 8.20 14.87
C PRO A 78 11.19 7.59 16.27
N GLY A 79 12.34 7.54 16.95
CA GLY A 79 12.44 7.05 18.34
C GLY A 79 12.82 5.58 18.51
N GLU A 80 12.85 4.78 17.44
CA GLU A 80 13.25 3.37 17.55
C GLU A 80 14.77 3.18 17.75
N PRO A 81 15.20 2.26 18.64
CA PRO A 81 16.59 1.83 18.76
C PRO A 81 17.15 1.29 17.44
N PHE A 82 18.39 1.68 17.09
CA PHE A 82 19.04 1.32 15.83
C PHE A 82 18.97 -0.18 15.48
N LEU A 83 19.11 -1.07 16.46
CA LEU A 83 19.09 -2.52 16.24
C LEU A 83 17.70 -3.06 15.84
N GLN A 84 16.59 -2.42 16.21
CA GLN A 84 15.25 -2.92 15.91
C GLN A 84 14.90 -2.87 14.41
N HIS A 85 15.65 -2.09 13.63
CA HIS A 85 15.52 -2.00 12.16
C HIS A 85 16.11 -3.19 11.40
N PHE A 86 16.81 -4.10 12.10
CA PHE A 86 17.44 -5.26 11.50
C PHE A 86 16.38 -6.32 11.19
N THR A 87 16.35 -6.83 9.96
CA THR A 87 15.53 -8.02 9.64
C THR A 87 16.19 -9.29 10.22
N PHE A 88 15.45 -10.41 10.30
CA PHE A 88 16.02 -11.68 10.75
C PHE A 88 17.28 -12.09 9.96
N ILE A 89 17.34 -11.71 8.67
CA ILE A 89 18.50 -11.94 7.80
C ILE A 89 19.74 -11.23 8.36
N HIS A 90 19.61 -10.00 8.86
CA HIS A 90 20.74 -9.26 9.42
C HIS A 90 21.28 -9.95 10.68
N TYR A 91 20.39 -10.40 11.56
CA TYR A 91 20.77 -11.07 12.81
C TYR A 91 21.49 -12.40 12.59
N ILE A 92 21.26 -13.06 11.44
CA ILE A 92 21.89 -14.33 11.11
C ILE A 92 23.15 -14.09 10.26
N PHE A 93 23.01 -13.39 9.13
CA PHE A 93 24.06 -13.35 8.12
C PHE A 93 25.18 -12.37 8.44
N ILE A 94 24.94 -11.26 9.15
CA ILE A 94 26.04 -10.34 9.53
C ILE A 94 26.99 -11.03 10.53
N PRO A 95 26.52 -11.64 11.64
CA PRO A 95 27.41 -12.32 12.57
C PRO A 95 28.11 -13.54 11.95
N VAL A 96 27.38 -14.38 11.20
CA VAL A 96 27.95 -15.56 10.55
C VAL A 96 29.02 -15.16 9.53
N SER A 97 28.74 -14.12 8.72
CA SER A 97 29.69 -13.66 7.71
C SER A 97 30.93 -13.02 8.32
N THR A 98 30.74 -12.24 9.38
CA THR A 98 31.84 -11.61 10.13
C THR A 98 32.74 -12.67 10.77
N TRP A 99 32.15 -13.67 11.43
CA TRP A 99 32.90 -14.76 12.06
C TRP A 99 33.62 -15.63 11.03
N GLY A 100 32.97 -15.93 9.90
CA GLY A 100 33.56 -16.67 8.78
C GLY A 100 34.78 -15.94 8.18
N LEU A 101 34.68 -14.63 7.98
CA LEU A 101 35.75 -13.80 7.45
C LEU A 101 36.94 -13.72 8.42
N ILE A 102 36.68 -13.42 9.70
CA ILE A 102 37.72 -13.34 10.74
C ILE A 102 38.39 -14.71 10.92
N GLY A 103 37.62 -15.79 11.00
CA GLY A 103 38.14 -17.14 11.15
C GLY A 103 38.98 -17.59 9.96
N GLY A 104 38.53 -17.28 8.73
CA GLY A 104 39.29 -17.52 7.50
C GLY A 104 40.62 -16.79 7.48
N LEU A 105 40.62 -15.48 7.75
CA LEU A 105 41.82 -14.66 7.81
C LEU A 105 42.77 -15.09 8.92
N TYR A 106 42.26 -15.43 10.11
CA TYR A 106 43.07 -15.95 11.22
C TYR A 106 43.88 -17.19 10.80
N HIS A 107 43.25 -18.13 10.09
CA HIS A 107 43.92 -19.33 9.60
C HIS A 107 44.92 -19.06 8.47
N VAL A 108 44.74 -17.99 7.69
CA VAL A 108 45.71 -17.52 6.70
C VAL A 108 46.93 -16.90 7.40
N PHE A 109 46.72 -16.00 8.36
CA PHE A 109 47.80 -15.27 9.06
C PHE A 109 48.61 -16.14 10.02
N LYS A 110 47.98 -17.11 10.69
CA LYS A 110 48.67 -18.01 11.64
C LYS A 110 49.70 -18.92 10.97
N GLY A 111 49.55 -19.20 9.67
CA GLY A 111 50.46 -20.06 8.89
C GLY A 111 50.53 -21.53 9.39
N GLY A 112 51.25 -22.38 8.65
CA GLY A 112 51.57 -23.76 9.05
C GLY A 112 50.61 -24.87 8.57
N PRO A 113 50.68 -26.09 9.13
CA PRO A 113 49.96 -27.28 8.64
C PRO A 113 48.42 -27.15 8.70
N ASN A 114 47.91 -26.20 9.50
CA ASN A 114 46.50 -25.86 9.58
C ASN A 114 46.00 -25.01 8.40
N MET A 115 46.83 -24.67 7.42
CA MET A 115 46.39 -23.93 6.23
C MET A 115 45.36 -24.72 5.40
N LYS A 116 45.15 -26.01 5.63
CA LYS A 116 44.00 -26.74 5.05
C LYS A 116 42.66 -26.31 5.67
N LYS A 117 42.66 -25.74 6.88
CA LYS A 117 41.45 -25.35 7.63
C LYS A 117 40.90 -23.96 7.26
N HIS A 118 41.67 -23.08 6.60
CA HIS A 118 41.17 -21.76 6.16
C HIS A 118 40.04 -21.85 5.12
N ALA A 119 40.00 -22.95 4.35
CA ALA A 119 39.03 -23.13 3.28
C ALA A 119 37.60 -23.30 3.82
N GLY A 120 37.43 -23.92 4.99
CA GLY A 120 36.12 -24.16 5.59
C GLY A 120 35.34 -22.87 5.89
N PRO A 121 35.90 -21.91 6.65
CA PRO A 121 35.25 -20.63 6.90
C PRO A 121 34.94 -19.83 5.63
N PHE A 122 35.85 -19.81 4.65
CA PHE A 122 35.61 -19.11 3.38
C PHE A 122 34.57 -19.80 2.50
N PHE A 123 34.51 -21.13 2.49
CA PHE A 123 33.47 -21.88 1.81
C PHE A 123 32.10 -21.67 2.48
N GLY A 124 32.04 -21.66 3.82
CA GLY A 124 30.83 -21.31 4.56
C GLY A 124 30.37 -19.87 4.31
N LEU A 125 31.30 -18.93 4.20
CA LEU A 125 31.02 -17.53 3.85
C LEU A 125 30.49 -17.41 2.41
N PHE A 126 31.03 -18.17 1.47
CA PHE A 126 30.52 -18.22 0.10
C PHE A 126 29.12 -18.84 0.02
N LEU A 127 28.90 -19.99 0.66
CA LEU A 127 27.60 -20.68 0.63
C LEU A 127 26.53 -19.90 1.41
N GLY A 128 26.81 -19.48 2.63
CA GLY A 128 25.87 -18.73 3.46
C GLY A 128 25.73 -17.28 3.02
N GLY A 129 26.83 -16.55 2.98
CA GLY A 129 26.84 -15.10 2.79
C GLY A 129 26.61 -14.64 1.35
N LEU A 130 26.74 -15.50 0.34
CA LEU A 130 26.50 -15.13 -1.07
C LEU A 130 25.42 -15.98 -1.74
N ILE A 131 25.41 -17.31 -1.56
CA ILE A 131 24.38 -18.15 -2.19
C ILE A 131 23.05 -18.05 -1.45
N ILE A 132 23.03 -18.39 -0.15
CA ILE A 132 21.79 -18.39 0.63
C ILE A 132 21.28 -16.96 0.81
N ALA A 133 22.14 -16.03 1.25
CA ALA A 133 21.75 -14.62 1.36
C ALA A 133 21.34 -14.03 0.00
N GLY A 134 22.08 -14.36 -1.08
CA GLY A 134 21.76 -13.92 -2.43
C GLY A 134 20.38 -14.38 -2.91
N PHE A 135 19.96 -15.60 -2.58
CA PHE A 135 18.61 -16.08 -2.87
C PHE A 135 17.53 -15.16 -2.30
N PHE A 136 17.69 -14.70 -1.05
CA PHE A 136 16.73 -13.77 -0.44
C PHE A 136 16.70 -12.39 -1.10
N THR A 137 17.77 -11.96 -1.77
CA THR A 137 17.78 -10.68 -2.49
C THR A 137 16.93 -10.70 -3.76
N PHE A 138 16.59 -11.88 -4.26
CA PHE A 138 15.75 -12.09 -5.43
C PHE A 138 14.30 -12.45 -5.07
N MET A 139 13.91 -12.34 -3.80
CA MET A 139 12.50 -12.47 -3.41
C MET A 139 11.69 -11.25 -3.89
N PRO A 140 10.40 -11.42 -4.23
CA PRO A 140 9.50 -10.30 -4.53
C PRO A 140 9.58 -9.20 -3.45
N GLY A 141 9.52 -7.93 -3.87
CA GLY A 141 9.67 -6.76 -2.99
C GLY A 141 11.13 -6.39 -2.66
N ARG A 142 12.11 -6.93 -3.39
CA ARG A 142 13.53 -6.56 -3.27
C ARG A 142 14.05 -5.96 -4.56
N ILE A 143 14.91 -4.96 -4.46
CA ILE A 143 15.49 -4.24 -5.61
C ILE A 143 16.08 -5.18 -6.67
N MET A 144 16.80 -6.24 -6.26
CA MET A 144 17.42 -7.17 -7.20
C MET A 144 16.42 -8.14 -7.86
N HIS A 145 15.24 -8.36 -7.26
CA HIS A 145 14.13 -9.04 -7.92
C HIS A 145 13.62 -8.18 -9.08
N ASP A 146 13.44 -6.88 -8.86
CA ASP A 146 12.91 -5.99 -9.90
C ASP A 146 13.90 -5.81 -11.05
N VAL A 147 15.21 -5.83 -10.75
CA VAL A 147 16.26 -5.79 -11.77
C VAL A 147 16.21 -6.98 -12.73
N LEU A 148 15.88 -8.18 -12.22
CA LEU A 148 15.90 -9.41 -13.00
C LEU A 148 14.55 -9.77 -13.61
N PHE A 149 13.45 -9.44 -12.93
CA PHE A 149 12.14 -10.00 -13.25
C PHE A 149 11.11 -8.94 -13.66
N ASN A 150 11.38 -7.63 -13.50
CA ASN A 150 10.45 -6.59 -13.90
C ASN A 150 10.73 -6.10 -15.34
N LYS A 151 9.72 -6.19 -16.21
CA LYS A 151 9.81 -5.83 -17.64
C LYS A 151 9.29 -4.40 -17.81
N ASN A 152 10.19 -3.47 -18.17
CA ASN A 152 9.92 -2.08 -18.56
C ASN A 152 9.09 -1.24 -17.57
N MET A 153 9.74 -0.35 -16.79
CA MET A 153 9.05 0.74 -16.09
C MET A 153 8.35 1.73 -17.04
N SER A 154 8.72 1.76 -18.33
CA SER A 154 8.09 2.64 -19.32
C SER A 154 6.66 2.25 -19.70
N ASP A 155 6.23 1.01 -19.42
CA ASP A 155 4.91 0.49 -19.80
C ASP A 155 3.96 0.35 -18.59
N ASN A 156 4.44 0.63 -17.37
CA ASN A 156 3.62 0.67 -16.15
C ASN A 156 4.23 1.62 -15.10
N PRO A 157 3.80 2.90 -15.05
CA PRO A 157 4.30 3.86 -14.05
C PRO A 157 3.83 3.57 -12.61
N TYR A 158 3.07 2.49 -12.35
CA TYR A 158 2.49 2.16 -11.04
C TYR A 158 3.05 0.88 -10.40
N ALA A 159 4.17 0.36 -10.89
CA ALA A 159 4.81 -0.83 -10.32
C ALA A 159 5.66 -0.51 -9.08
N TYR A 160 5.02 -0.06 -8.00
CA TYR A 160 5.58 -0.26 -6.65
C TYR A 160 5.13 -1.63 -6.13
N PRO A 161 6.01 -2.44 -5.52
CA PRO A 161 5.62 -3.73 -4.99
C PRO A 161 4.71 -3.53 -3.77
N ALA A 162 3.50 -4.07 -3.83
CA ALA A 162 2.68 -4.32 -2.64
C ALA A 162 3.49 -5.13 -1.62
N PRO A 163 3.68 -4.64 -0.38
CA PRO A 163 4.42 -5.37 0.64
C PRO A 163 3.44 -6.09 1.58
N TYR A 164 3.22 -7.38 1.33
CA TYR A 164 2.64 -8.28 2.34
C TYR A 164 3.70 -9.22 2.93
N LEU A 165 3.56 -9.45 4.23
CA LEU A 165 4.34 -10.31 5.17
C LEU A 165 5.67 -9.74 5.69
N TYR A 166 5.66 -9.24 6.93
CA TYR A 166 6.23 -9.93 8.13
C TYR A 166 6.15 -8.98 9.34
N PHE A 167 5.09 -9.10 10.15
CA PHE A 167 5.09 -8.59 11.53
C PHE A 167 5.12 -9.78 12.51
N LEU A 168 6.04 -9.75 13.48
CA LEU A 168 6.03 -10.65 14.64
C LEU A 168 5.39 -9.88 15.80
N PRO A 169 4.57 -10.51 16.65
CA PRO A 169 3.79 -9.81 17.66
C PRO A 169 4.68 -9.38 18.83
N GLY A 170 4.45 -8.17 19.35
CA GLY A 170 4.92 -7.83 20.69
C GLY A 170 5.24 -6.37 20.94
N ALA A 171 4.21 -5.54 21.09
CA ALA A 171 4.06 -4.57 22.18
C ALA A 171 2.74 -3.82 21.99
N GLU A 172 1.79 -4.01 22.92
CA GLU A 172 0.64 -3.10 23.02
C GLU A 172 1.15 -1.71 23.47
N PRO A 173 0.90 -0.63 22.72
CA PRO A 173 1.08 0.71 23.25
C PRO A 173 0.01 0.99 24.31
N PRO A 174 0.32 1.78 25.36
CA PRO A 174 -0.63 2.07 26.40
C PRO A 174 -1.81 2.87 25.84
N ALA A 175 -3.04 2.40 26.10
CA ALA A 175 -4.26 3.12 25.81
C ALA A 175 -4.21 4.52 26.43
N ARG A 176 -4.30 5.56 25.61
CA ARG A 176 -4.62 6.91 26.07
C ARG A 176 -6.13 7.01 26.21
N ASP A 177 -6.57 7.47 27.37
CA ASP A 177 -7.95 7.84 27.63
C ASP A 177 -8.30 9.03 26.74
N VAL A 178 -9.08 8.79 25.67
CA VAL A 178 -9.46 9.80 24.68
C VAL A 178 -10.62 10.63 25.25
N THR A 179 -10.40 11.30 26.38
CA THR A 179 -11.31 12.36 26.82
C THR A 179 -11.02 13.60 25.99
N ARG A 180 -12.04 14.07 25.25
CA ARG A 180 -12.16 15.35 24.52
C ARG A 180 -11.04 16.36 24.87
N PRO A 181 -10.14 16.74 23.93
CA PRO A 181 -9.26 17.87 24.18
C PRO A 181 -10.11 19.12 24.42
N GLU A 182 -9.88 19.77 25.54
CA GLU A 182 -10.59 20.97 26.00
C GLU A 182 -10.24 22.16 25.06
N ARG A 183 -10.91 22.25 23.90
CA ARG A 183 -10.83 23.40 22.98
C ARG A 183 -11.98 24.37 23.27
N ALA A 184 -11.66 25.65 23.34
CA ALA A 184 -12.53 26.74 23.78
C ALA A 184 -13.81 26.88 22.91
N GLU A 185 -14.96 27.01 23.58
CA GLU A 185 -16.34 26.94 23.05
C GLU A 185 -16.84 28.18 22.26
N GLU A 186 -16.01 28.88 21.49
CA GLU A 186 -16.48 30.11 20.81
C GLU A 186 -15.97 30.30 19.38
N GLU A 187 -16.13 29.32 18.48
CA GLU A 187 -16.09 29.57 17.03
C GLU A 187 -17.16 28.73 16.29
N ALA A 188 -17.78 29.32 15.27
CA ALA A 188 -19.04 28.88 14.64
C ALA A 188 -19.10 27.37 14.35
N GLU A 189 -19.96 26.65 15.10
CA GLU A 189 -20.21 25.22 14.90
C GLU A 189 -20.76 24.96 13.48
N ASP A 190 -20.27 23.90 12.82
CA ASP A 190 -20.92 23.38 11.62
C ASP A 190 -22.34 22.92 11.97
N VAL A 191 -23.35 23.69 11.54
CA VAL A 191 -24.77 23.45 11.80
C VAL A 191 -25.39 22.35 10.92
N SER A 192 -24.62 21.74 10.01
CA SER A 192 -25.13 20.64 9.19
C SER A 192 -25.49 19.43 10.06
N PRO A 193 -26.56 18.67 9.72
CA PRO A 193 -26.87 17.42 10.40
C PRO A 193 -25.65 16.48 10.46
N ALA A 194 -25.35 15.99 11.66
CA ALA A 194 -24.27 15.03 11.87
C ALA A 194 -24.59 13.66 11.23
N PRO A 195 -23.57 12.83 10.90
CA PRO A 195 -23.78 11.46 10.45
C PRO A 195 -24.49 10.63 11.53
N ASP A 196 -25.16 9.56 11.13
CA ASP A 196 -25.80 8.66 12.08
C ASP A 196 -24.87 7.51 12.46
N GLY A 197 -24.32 7.57 13.67
CA GLY A 197 -23.43 6.55 14.21
C GLY A 197 -24.03 5.14 14.23
N ALA A 198 -25.35 5.00 14.39
CA ALA A 198 -25.98 3.69 14.37
C ALA A 198 -26.05 3.11 12.95
N ARG A 199 -26.28 3.94 11.93
CA ARG A 199 -26.21 3.50 10.52
C ARG A 199 -24.78 3.16 10.11
N LEU A 200 -23.80 3.96 10.52
CA LEU A 200 -22.38 3.66 10.29
C LEU A 200 -22.01 2.28 10.84
N MET A 201 -22.29 2.03 12.12
CA MET A 201 -22.02 0.73 12.74
C MET A 201 -22.82 -0.41 12.12
N ALA A 202 -24.06 -0.18 11.69
CA ALA A 202 -24.87 -1.20 11.03
C ALA A 202 -24.27 -1.65 9.70
N VAL A 203 -23.78 -0.72 8.87
CA VAL A 203 -23.12 -1.05 7.60
C VAL A 203 -21.84 -1.85 7.86
N VAL A 204 -20.99 -1.39 8.78
CA VAL A 204 -19.75 -2.10 9.10
C VAL A 204 -20.03 -3.50 9.63
N THR A 205 -20.95 -3.62 10.59
CA THR A 205 -21.33 -4.92 11.17
C THR A 205 -21.86 -5.89 10.13
N GLU A 206 -22.66 -5.41 9.17
CA GLU A 206 -23.19 -6.24 8.10
C GLU A 206 -22.09 -6.70 7.15
N LEU A 207 -21.35 -5.76 6.55
CA LEU A 207 -20.35 -6.06 5.52
C LEU A 207 -19.19 -6.89 6.06
N SER A 208 -18.81 -6.71 7.33
CA SER A 208 -17.75 -7.47 8.00
C SER A 208 -18.26 -8.71 8.75
N SER A 209 -19.52 -9.12 8.57
CA SER A 209 -19.99 -10.37 9.18
C SER A 209 -19.48 -11.60 8.44
N ASP A 210 -19.40 -12.74 9.13
CA ASP A 210 -18.92 -14.00 8.54
C ASP A 210 -19.71 -14.45 7.30
N ALA A 211 -20.98 -14.00 7.19
CA ALA A 211 -21.82 -14.28 6.03
C ALA A 211 -21.26 -13.71 4.72
N TYR A 212 -20.39 -12.70 4.80
CA TYR A 212 -19.75 -12.05 3.66
C TYR A 212 -18.36 -12.62 3.36
N GLU A 213 -17.93 -13.68 4.05
CA GLU A 213 -16.76 -14.49 3.72
C GLU A 213 -15.49 -13.67 3.37
N GLY A 214 -15.32 -12.52 4.02
CA GLY A 214 -14.19 -11.60 3.82
C GLY A 214 -14.13 -10.92 2.45
N ARG A 215 -15.24 -10.94 1.69
CA ARG A 215 -15.48 -10.13 0.48
C ARG A 215 -14.40 -10.19 -0.61
N ALA A 216 -13.60 -11.26 -0.67
CA ALA A 216 -12.63 -11.48 -1.76
C ALA A 216 -13.29 -11.36 -3.12
N THR A 217 -12.68 -10.60 -4.03
CA THR A 217 -13.31 -10.30 -5.32
C THR A 217 -13.75 -11.56 -6.08
N GLY A 218 -15.00 -11.54 -6.54
CA GLY A 218 -15.62 -12.65 -7.26
C GLY A 218 -16.10 -13.80 -6.38
N SER A 219 -15.95 -13.72 -5.06
CA SER A 219 -16.52 -14.68 -4.11
C SER A 219 -18.04 -14.50 -3.92
N ALA A 220 -18.67 -15.47 -3.25
CA ALA A 220 -20.07 -15.35 -2.85
C ALA A 220 -20.29 -14.19 -1.87
N GLY A 221 -19.36 -13.99 -0.93
CA GLY A 221 -19.35 -12.88 0.00
C GLY A 221 -19.25 -11.49 -0.67
N ASN A 222 -18.40 -11.36 -1.68
CA ASN A 222 -18.30 -10.13 -2.49
C ASN A 222 -19.60 -9.85 -3.27
N LEU A 223 -20.24 -10.89 -3.83
CA LEU A 223 -21.56 -10.75 -4.45
C LEU A 223 -22.64 -10.27 -3.47
N LEU A 224 -22.63 -10.78 -2.22
CA LEU A 224 -23.53 -10.32 -1.17
C LEU A 224 -23.27 -8.85 -0.81
N ALA A 225 -22.00 -8.45 -0.66
CA ALA A 225 -21.59 -7.06 -0.41
C ALA A 225 -22.15 -6.12 -1.48
N ARG A 226 -21.93 -6.49 -2.75
CA ARG A 226 -22.44 -5.74 -3.90
C ARG A 226 -23.96 -5.59 -3.87
N GLN A 227 -24.69 -6.66 -3.60
CA GLN A 227 -26.16 -6.60 -3.50
C GLN A 227 -26.62 -5.74 -2.32
N PHE A 228 -25.92 -5.79 -1.19
CA PHE A 228 -26.21 -4.93 -0.05
C PHE A 228 -26.00 -3.45 -0.40
N ILE A 229 -24.87 -3.09 -0.99
CA ILE A 229 -24.52 -1.71 -1.36
C ILE A 229 -25.50 -1.17 -2.41
N ILE A 230 -25.87 -1.96 -3.43
CA ILE A 230 -26.89 -1.55 -4.42
C ILE A 230 -28.23 -1.25 -3.75
N ARG A 231 -28.68 -2.11 -2.81
CA ARG A 231 -29.91 -1.82 -2.05
C ARG A 231 -29.79 -0.53 -1.25
N GLN A 232 -28.63 -0.25 -0.66
CA GLN A 232 -28.40 1.02 0.02
C GLN A 232 -28.47 2.19 -0.96
N PHE A 233 -27.90 2.08 -2.17
CA PHE A 233 -28.01 3.13 -3.19
C PHE A 233 -29.46 3.38 -3.62
N GLU A 234 -30.24 2.31 -3.82
CA GLU A 234 -31.67 2.40 -4.15
C GLU A 234 -32.49 3.02 -3.02
N GLU A 235 -32.23 2.65 -1.76
CA GLU A 235 -32.92 3.19 -0.57
C GLU A 235 -32.61 4.67 -0.35
N ILE A 236 -31.38 5.09 -0.62
CA ILE A 236 -30.96 6.50 -0.56
C ILE A 236 -31.56 7.30 -1.71
N GLY A 237 -31.71 6.67 -2.89
CA GLY A 237 -32.27 7.28 -4.09
C GLY A 237 -31.22 7.84 -5.05
N LEU A 238 -30.01 7.26 -5.08
CA LEU A 238 -29.00 7.64 -6.08
C LEU A 238 -29.46 7.29 -7.50
N ALA A 239 -29.03 8.08 -8.48
CA ALA A 239 -29.19 7.70 -9.89
C ALA A 239 -28.08 6.71 -10.29
N PRO A 240 -28.36 5.69 -11.12
CA PRO A 240 -27.31 4.80 -11.59
C PRO A 240 -26.30 5.50 -12.50
N PHE A 241 -25.01 5.24 -12.31
CA PHE A 241 -23.91 5.85 -13.09
C PHE A 241 -23.00 4.80 -13.77
N GLY A 242 -23.24 3.52 -13.53
CA GLY A 242 -22.49 2.42 -14.15
C GLY A 242 -22.99 2.08 -15.56
N THR A 243 -22.20 1.29 -16.27
CA THR A 243 -22.53 0.79 -17.61
C THR A 243 -23.70 -0.20 -17.62
N GLU A 244 -23.92 -0.90 -16.50
CA GLU A 244 -25.04 -1.80 -16.25
C GLU A 244 -25.86 -1.36 -15.02
N GLY A 245 -26.52 -0.21 -15.14
CA GLY A 245 -27.26 0.37 -14.03
C GLY A 245 -26.30 0.95 -13.01
N PHE A 246 -26.28 0.43 -11.78
CA PHE A 246 -25.28 0.84 -10.79
C PHE A 246 -23.93 0.12 -11.00
N LEU A 247 -23.91 -0.97 -11.77
CA LEU A 247 -22.71 -1.77 -11.94
C LEU A 247 -21.84 -1.25 -13.07
N ASP A 248 -20.54 -1.31 -12.84
CA ASP A 248 -19.51 -1.12 -13.86
C ASP A 248 -18.58 -2.35 -13.86
N PRO A 249 -18.92 -3.40 -14.65
CA PRO A 249 -18.18 -4.65 -14.67
C PRO A 249 -16.85 -4.55 -15.41
N PHE A 250 -15.81 -5.19 -14.88
CA PHE A 250 -14.49 -5.21 -15.51
C PHE A 250 -13.78 -6.57 -15.38
N GLU A 251 -12.78 -6.78 -16.24
CA GLU A 251 -11.84 -7.89 -16.17
C GLU A 251 -10.43 -7.37 -15.89
N TRP A 252 -9.65 -8.06 -15.06
CA TRP A 252 -8.23 -7.76 -14.86
C TRP A 252 -7.36 -9.00 -14.97
N GLN A 253 -6.06 -8.80 -15.18
CA GLN A 253 -5.08 -9.86 -15.14
C GLN A 253 -4.79 -10.24 -13.68
N ARG A 254 -5.32 -11.37 -13.23
CA ARG A 254 -5.15 -11.87 -11.85
C ARG A 254 -3.82 -12.58 -11.66
N SER A 255 -3.42 -13.41 -12.61
CA SER A 255 -2.11 -14.08 -12.58
C SER A 255 -1.66 -14.49 -13.97
N VAL A 256 -0.38 -14.80 -14.10
CA VAL A 256 0.20 -15.42 -15.30
C VAL A 256 0.78 -16.75 -14.88
N THR A 257 0.39 -17.83 -15.55
CA THR A 257 0.95 -19.17 -15.29
C THR A 257 2.40 -19.25 -15.79
N GLU A 258 3.15 -20.26 -15.33
CA GLU A 258 4.52 -20.50 -15.82
C GLU A 258 4.58 -20.69 -17.35
N ASP A 259 3.48 -21.18 -17.95
CA ASP A 259 3.34 -21.37 -19.40
C ASP A 259 2.93 -20.08 -20.15
N GLY A 260 2.76 -18.97 -19.44
CA GLY A 260 2.39 -17.66 -20.01
C GLY A 260 0.89 -17.45 -20.22
N GLU A 261 0.03 -18.33 -19.71
CA GLU A 261 -1.42 -18.14 -19.77
C GLU A 261 -1.86 -17.08 -18.76
N VAL A 262 -2.61 -16.09 -19.23
CA VAL A 262 -3.18 -15.03 -18.40
C VAL A 262 -4.49 -15.52 -17.79
N ASN A 263 -4.51 -15.71 -16.48
CA ASN A 263 -5.74 -15.92 -15.73
C ASN A 263 -6.38 -14.56 -15.45
N LYS A 264 -7.61 -14.40 -15.92
CA LYS A 264 -8.39 -13.19 -15.67
C LYS A 264 -9.21 -13.30 -14.38
N GLY A 265 -9.27 -12.21 -13.63
CA GLY A 265 -10.29 -11.97 -12.62
C GLY A 265 -11.44 -11.16 -13.21
N ALA A 266 -12.61 -11.22 -12.56
CA ALA A 266 -13.78 -10.42 -12.91
C ALA A 266 -14.32 -9.75 -11.65
N GLY A 267 -14.74 -8.48 -11.77
CA GLY A 267 -15.03 -7.59 -10.65
C GLY A 267 -15.99 -6.51 -11.10
N ASN A 268 -16.60 -5.81 -10.16
CA ASN A 268 -17.66 -4.85 -10.46
C ASN A 268 -17.58 -3.64 -9.54
N ASN A 269 -17.26 -2.48 -10.09
CA ASN A 269 -17.47 -1.24 -9.36
C ASN A 269 -18.98 -0.95 -9.24
N ILE A 270 -19.37 -0.21 -8.21
CA ILE A 270 -20.76 0.20 -7.95
C ILE A 270 -20.80 1.73 -7.93
N LEU A 271 -21.40 2.32 -8.95
CA LEU A 271 -21.36 3.76 -9.21
C LEU A 271 -22.76 4.38 -9.13
N GLY A 272 -22.93 5.35 -8.22
CA GLY A 272 -24.16 6.11 -8.04
C GLY A 272 -23.91 7.60 -8.18
N LEU A 273 -24.87 8.31 -8.78
CA LEU A 273 -24.81 9.75 -9.04
C LEU A 273 -25.81 10.49 -8.14
N ILE A 274 -25.32 11.57 -7.53
CA ILE A 274 -26.12 12.56 -6.81
C ILE A 274 -26.07 13.86 -7.62
N PRO A 275 -27.21 14.34 -8.13
CA PRO A 275 -27.24 15.57 -8.91
C PRO A 275 -26.79 16.79 -8.10
N GLY A 276 -25.95 17.64 -8.70
CA GLY A 276 -25.55 18.92 -8.13
C GLY A 276 -26.56 20.04 -8.41
N GLU A 277 -26.61 21.04 -7.55
CA GLU A 277 -27.46 22.23 -7.73
C GLU A 277 -27.07 23.04 -8.97
N GLU A 278 -25.77 23.14 -9.26
CA GLU A 278 -25.24 23.95 -10.36
C GLU A 278 -25.02 23.13 -11.64
N THR A 279 -24.59 21.88 -11.49
CA THR A 279 -24.20 20.99 -12.61
C THR A 279 -25.28 20.01 -13.02
N GLY A 280 -26.35 19.85 -12.23
CA GLY A 280 -27.42 18.91 -12.53
C GLY A 280 -26.89 17.47 -12.49
N THR A 281 -26.89 16.78 -13.63
CA THR A 281 -26.33 15.42 -13.77
C THR A 281 -25.04 15.39 -14.58
N ASP A 282 -24.55 16.55 -15.01
CA ASP A 282 -23.36 16.67 -15.85
C ASP A 282 -22.13 16.94 -14.98
N GLY A 283 -20.93 16.84 -15.58
CA GLY A 283 -19.68 17.20 -14.93
C GLY A 283 -19.46 18.72 -14.83
N PRO A 284 -18.41 19.17 -14.12
CA PRO A 284 -17.38 18.37 -13.46
C PRO A 284 -17.90 17.55 -12.28
N TYR A 285 -17.39 16.33 -12.11
CA TYR A 285 -17.81 15.41 -11.05
C TYR A 285 -16.84 15.46 -9.86
N PHE A 286 -17.40 15.55 -8.65
CA PHE A 286 -16.69 15.22 -7.42
C PHE A 286 -16.90 13.74 -7.11
N VAL A 287 -15.82 12.96 -7.09
CA VAL A 287 -15.87 11.49 -6.94
C VAL A 287 -15.47 11.10 -5.51
N ILE A 288 -16.35 10.40 -4.79
CA ILE A 288 -16.05 9.84 -3.48
C ILE A 288 -15.86 8.34 -3.64
N THR A 289 -14.69 7.82 -3.27
CA THR A 289 -14.31 6.42 -3.41
C THR A 289 -14.13 5.71 -2.07
N ALA A 290 -14.45 4.42 -2.06
CA ALA A 290 -14.08 3.45 -1.03
C ALA A 290 -14.14 2.06 -1.66
N HIS A 291 -13.24 1.14 -1.31
CA HIS A 291 -13.35 -0.23 -1.81
C HIS A 291 -14.21 -1.10 -0.90
N TYR A 292 -14.88 -2.10 -1.48
CA TYR A 292 -15.73 -3.03 -0.73
C TYR A 292 -15.20 -4.46 -0.71
N ASP A 293 -14.21 -4.79 -1.54
CA ASP A 293 -13.51 -6.07 -1.41
C ASP A 293 -12.62 -6.09 -0.18
N HIS A 294 -12.22 -7.30 0.20
CA HIS A 294 -11.18 -7.53 1.19
C HIS A 294 -10.53 -8.90 0.92
N LEU A 295 -9.67 -9.39 1.81
CA LEU A 295 -8.78 -10.53 1.58
C LEU A 295 -9.46 -11.91 1.51
N GLY A 296 -10.70 -12.06 1.97
CA GLY A 296 -11.42 -13.34 1.99
C GLY A 296 -11.01 -14.28 3.13
N THR A 297 -10.76 -15.55 2.83
CA THR A 297 -10.35 -16.56 3.82
C THR A 297 -8.96 -17.09 3.50
N GLY A 298 -8.04 -16.99 4.47
CA GLY A 298 -6.69 -17.55 4.40
C GLY A 298 -6.60 -19.02 4.75
N ALA A 299 -5.37 -19.52 4.88
CA ALA A 299 -5.10 -20.91 5.25
C ALA A 299 -4.89 -21.04 6.78
N SER A 300 -5.86 -21.62 7.49
CA SER A 300 -5.68 -22.03 8.89
C SER A 300 -4.91 -23.34 8.99
N THR A 301 -3.82 -23.37 9.76
CA THR A 301 -2.99 -24.59 9.95
C THR A 301 -3.09 -25.19 11.35
N ASP A 302 -3.67 -24.46 12.30
CA ASP A 302 -3.80 -24.82 13.72
C ASP A 302 -5.25 -24.74 14.23
N GLY A 303 -6.22 -24.44 13.35
CA GLY A 303 -7.63 -24.29 13.71
C GLY A 303 -8.01 -22.91 14.24
N SER A 304 -7.09 -21.94 14.19
CA SER A 304 -7.41 -20.52 14.39
C SER A 304 -8.30 -19.98 13.28
N ASP A 305 -9.03 -18.90 13.58
CA ASP A 305 -9.79 -18.18 12.58
C ASP A 305 -8.86 -17.66 11.47
N ALA A 306 -9.28 -17.84 10.23
CA ALA A 306 -8.56 -17.41 9.05
C ALA A 306 -9.45 -16.58 8.12
N LEU A 307 -10.63 -16.18 8.61
CA LEU A 307 -11.51 -15.27 7.91
C LEU A 307 -11.05 -13.84 8.14
N TYR A 308 -10.79 -13.11 7.07
CA TYR A 308 -10.46 -11.69 7.13
C TYR A 308 -11.76 -10.91 6.95
N ASN A 309 -12.35 -10.46 8.05
CA ASN A 309 -13.67 -9.81 8.04
C ASN A 309 -13.62 -8.38 7.48
N GLY A 310 -12.51 -7.66 7.65
CA GLY A 310 -12.31 -6.34 7.03
C GLY A 310 -13.31 -5.30 7.53
N ALA A 311 -13.38 -5.09 8.84
CA ALA A 311 -14.31 -4.14 9.46
C ALA A 311 -13.82 -2.69 9.29
N ASP A 312 -12.56 -2.42 9.63
CA ASP A 312 -11.96 -1.13 9.29
C ASP A 312 -11.57 -1.08 7.82
N ASP A 313 -11.03 -2.19 7.29
CA ASP A 313 -10.52 -2.32 5.93
C ASP A 313 -11.42 -3.21 5.04
N ASN A 314 -12.31 -2.66 4.21
CA ASN A 314 -12.70 -1.26 4.16
C ASN A 314 -14.22 -1.09 4.25
N ALA A 315 -14.87 -1.91 5.09
CA ALA A 315 -16.29 -1.72 5.40
C ALA A 315 -16.55 -0.34 6.03
N SER A 316 -15.56 0.23 6.73
CA SER A 316 -15.64 1.57 7.33
C SER A 316 -15.75 2.69 6.28
N GLY A 317 -14.93 2.67 5.22
CA GLY A 317 -14.97 3.65 4.14
C GLY A 317 -16.29 3.58 3.38
N VAL A 318 -16.78 2.37 3.09
CA VAL A 318 -18.10 2.17 2.48
C VAL A 318 -19.23 2.73 3.35
N ALA A 319 -19.17 2.52 4.67
CA ALA A 319 -20.16 3.07 5.60
C ALA A 319 -20.19 4.60 5.57
N VAL A 320 -19.03 5.25 5.59
CA VAL A 320 -18.94 6.71 5.53
C VAL A 320 -19.38 7.22 4.16
N ALA A 321 -18.97 6.60 3.05
CA ALA A 321 -19.42 6.98 1.70
C ALA A 321 -20.95 6.93 1.55
N LEU A 322 -21.60 5.91 2.12
CA LEU A 322 -23.07 5.82 2.14
C LEU A 322 -23.72 6.91 3.01
N GLU A 323 -23.12 7.30 4.15
CA GLU A 323 -23.63 8.43 4.94
C GLU A 323 -23.44 9.77 4.23
N LEU A 324 -22.32 9.98 3.54
CA LEU A 324 -22.13 11.16 2.68
C LEU A 324 -23.16 11.19 1.56
N ALA A 325 -23.48 10.03 0.96
CA ALA A 325 -24.50 9.92 -0.06
C ALA A 325 -25.89 10.32 0.47
N ARG A 326 -26.27 9.86 1.66
CA ARG A 326 -27.51 10.27 2.35
C ARG A 326 -27.51 11.77 2.62
N TYR A 327 -26.39 12.30 3.09
CA TYR A 327 -26.26 13.72 3.39
C TYR A 327 -26.44 14.57 2.13
N PHE A 328 -25.71 14.29 1.06
CA PHE A 328 -25.75 15.05 -0.20
C PHE A 328 -27.05 14.86 -0.96
N THR A 329 -27.72 13.70 -0.84
CA THR A 329 -29.06 13.53 -1.42
C THR A 329 -30.10 14.40 -0.69
N ALA A 330 -29.98 14.54 0.64
CA ALA A 330 -30.86 15.40 1.44
C ALA A 330 -30.48 16.89 1.40
N ASN A 331 -29.21 17.19 1.10
CA ASN A 331 -28.63 18.53 1.03
C ASN A 331 -27.80 18.60 -0.27
N PRO A 332 -28.46 18.86 -1.41
CA PRO A 332 -27.82 18.80 -2.72
C PRO A 332 -26.47 19.57 -2.76
N PRO A 333 -25.38 18.92 -3.22
CA PRO A 333 -24.07 19.56 -3.39
C PRO A 333 -24.11 20.57 -4.53
N LYS A 334 -23.13 21.46 -4.65
CA LYS A 334 -23.02 22.35 -5.82
C LYS A 334 -22.74 21.57 -7.10
N HIS A 335 -21.79 20.64 -7.02
CA HIS A 335 -21.36 19.81 -8.15
C HIS A 335 -21.93 18.40 -8.06
N SER A 336 -22.14 17.76 -9.20
CA SER A 336 -22.55 16.37 -9.29
C SER A 336 -21.56 15.48 -8.55
N VAL A 337 -22.05 14.69 -7.60
CA VAL A 337 -21.22 13.77 -6.81
C VAL A 337 -21.40 12.35 -7.33
N VAL A 338 -20.29 11.68 -7.65
CA VAL A 338 -20.26 10.25 -7.97
C VAL A 338 -19.78 9.50 -6.73
N ILE A 339 -20.64 8.66 -6.17
CA ILE A 339 -20.25 7.68 -5.15
C ILE A 339 -19.79 6.42 -5.87
N ALA A 340 -18.49 6.14 -5.82
CA ALA A 340 -17.85 5.03 -6.50
C ALA A 340 -17.33 4.02 -5.48
N ILE A 341 -18.07 2.92 -5.28
CA ILE A 341 -17.66 1.84 -4.38
C ILE A 341 -16.94 0.78 -5.21
N LEU A 342 -15.63 0.64 -4.99
CA LEU A 342 -14.69 -0.02 -5.90
C LEU A 342 -14.40 -1.48 -5.49
N ASP A 343 -14.04 -2.30 -6.47
CA ASP A 343 -13.72 -3.73 -6.26
C ASP A 343 -12.27 -4.03 -6.65
N ALA A 344 -11.71 -5.11 -6.12
CA ALA A 344 -10.34 -5.57 -6.37
C ALA A 344 -9.25 -4.51 -6.09
N GLU A 345 -9.43 -3.70 -5.05
CA GLU A 345 -8.39 -2.83 -4.50
C GLU A 345 -7.21 -3.69 -4.00
N GLU A 346 -7.53 -4.77 -3.27
CA GLU A 346 -6.57 -5.68 -2.63
C GLU A 346 -5.75 -6.52 -3.64
N HIS A 347 -6.14 -6.42 -4.91
CA HIS A 347 -5.46 -7.01 -6.05
C HIS A 347 -4.71 -5.95 -6.88
N GLY A 348 -4.39 -4.84 -6.22
CA GLY A 348 -3.66 -3.71 -6.74
C GLY A 348 -4.58 -2.75 -7.49
N LEU A 349 -5.57 -2.16 -6.83
CA LEU A 349 -6.34 -1.00 -7.30
C LEU A 349 -7.06 -1.25 -8.64
N GLN A 350 -7.49 -2.50 -8.90
CA GLN A 350 -7.97 -2.90 -10.23
C GLN A 350 -9.30 -2.21 -10.56
N GLY A 351 -10.18 -2.01 -9.57
CA GLY A 351 -11.44 -1.29 -9.73
C GLY A 351 -11.26 0.16 -10.14
N ALA A 352 -10.45 0.93 -9.39
CA ALA A 352 -10.12 2.31 -9.76
C ALA A 352 -9.47 2.41 -11.15
N ARG A 353 -8.56 1.48 -11.48
CA ARG A 353 -7.92 1.46 -12.81
C ARG A 353 -8.90 1.15 -13.93
N ALA A 354 -9.83 0.22 -13.72
CA ALA A 354 -10.85 -0.10 -14.68
C ALA A 354 -11.80 1.09 -14.90
N LEU A 355 -12.25 1.74 -13.82
CA LEU A 355 -13.09 2.92 -13.86
C LEU A 355 -12.47 4.05 -14.70
N LEU A 356 -11.17 4.31 -14.52
CA LEU A 356 -10.42 5.35 -15.25
C LEU A 356 -9.92 4.90 -16.63
N ALA A 357 -10.27 3.70 -17.06
CA ALA A 357 -10.00 3.16 -18.39
C ALA A 357 -11.27 2.92 -19.22
N ASP A 358 -12.45 2.90 -18.59
CA ASP A 358 -13.72 2.71 -19.30
C ASP A 358 -14.18 3.98 -20.00
N GLU A 359 -14.15 3.97 -21.33
CA GLU A 359 -14.62 5.06 -22.18
C GLU A 359 -16.15 5.25 -22.17
N ALA A 360 -16.91 4.28 -21.65
CA ALA A 360 -18.36 4.42 -21.46
C ALA A 360 -18.71 5.26 -20.23
N ILE A 361 -17.78 5.36 -19.27
CA ILE A 361 -17.87 6.28 -18.14
C ILE A 361 -17.23 7.61 -18.53
N PRO A 362 -17.85 8.78 -18.27
CA PRO A 362 -17.28 10.09 -18.59
C PRO A 362 -16.17 10.49 -17.60
N HIS A 363 -15.18 9.61 -17.42
CA HIS A 363 -14.09 9.76 -16.44
C HIS A 363 -13.20 10.98 -16.75
N GLN A 364 -13.20 11.50 -17.98
CA GLN A 364 -12.54 12.76 -18.33
C GLN A 364 -13.11 13.99 -17.59
N ASP A 365 -14.35 13.88 -17.08
CA ASP A 365 -15.01 14.95 -16.34
C ASP A 365 -14.88 14.76 -14.81
N PHE A 366 -14.12 13.75 -14.35
CA PHE A 366 -13.79 13.58 -12.94
C PHE A 366 -12.78 14.65 -12.52
N ALA A 367 -13.24 15.58 -11.69
CA ALA A 367 -12.50 16.79 -11.37
C ALA A 367 -11.78 16.73 -10.01
N LEU A 368 -12.29 15.92 -9.09
CA LEU A 368 -11.75 15.79 -7.74
C LEU A 368 -12.10 14.41 -7.18
N ASN A 369 -11.19 13.78 -6.46
CA ASN A 369 -11.42 12.52 -5.75
C ASN A 369 -11.21 12.67 -4.23
N LEU A 370 -12.12 12.11 -3.44
CA LEU A 370 -11.98 11.87 -2.01
C LEU A 370 -12.03 10.36 -1.77
N ASN A 371 -10.89 9.74 -1.45
CA ASN A 371 -10.80 8.32 -1.17
C ASN A 371 -10.88 8.05 0.34
N LEU A 372 -11.70 7.09 0.74
CA LEU A 372 -11.95 6.73 2.14
C LEU A 372 -11.47 5.30 2.38
N ASP A 373 -10.51 5.13 3.29
CA ASP A 373 -9.94 3.84 3.59
C ASP A 373 -9.48 3.77 5.05
N MET A 374 -9.90 2.73 5.77
CA MET A 374 -9.62 2.56 7.20
C MET A 374 -9.96 3.81 8.04
N VAL A 375 -11.25 4.15 8.13
CA VAL A 375 -11.73 5.39 8.74
C VAL A 375 -12.43 5.19 10.08
N SER A 376 -12.45 3.99 10.64
CA SER A 376 -13.14 3.69 11.91
C SER A 376 -12.22 3.49 13.11
N ARG A 377 -10.93 3.24 12.90
CA ARG A 377 -9.93 2.98 13.96
C ARG A 377 -9.05 4.19 14.28
N ALA A 378 -9.65 5.38 14.35
CA ALA A 378 -8.97 6.61 14.79
C ALA A 378 -8.74 6.63 16.32
N ASP A 379 -8.27 5.51 16.89
CA ASP A 379 -8.16 5.25 18.33
C ASP A 379 -7.26 6.26 19.07
N LYS A 380 -6.39 6.95 18.34
CA LYS A 380 -5.53 8.04 18.85
C LYS A 380 -6.21 9.42 18.85
N GLY A 381 -7.41 9.54 18.30
CA GLY A 381 -8.08 10.82 18.04
C GLY A 381 -7.56 11.56 16.80
N GLU A 382 -6.79 10.87 15.95
CA GLU A 382 -6.09 11.43 14.79
C GLU A 382 -6.63 10.77 13.51
N ILE A 383 -6.73 11.55 12.43
CA ILE A 383 -7.05 11.06 11.09
C ILE A 383 -6.22 11.83 10.07
N TYR A 384 -5.77 11.15 9.01
CA TYR A 384 -4.79 11.70 8.09
C TYR A 384 -5.41 12.02 6.73
N ALA A 385 -5.00 13.16 6.18
CA ALA A 385 -5.26 13.60 4.82
C ALA A 385 -3.96 13.53 4.01
N SER A 386 -3.89 12.54 3.11
CA SER A 386 -2.76 12.30 2.20
C SER A 386 -3.13 12.74 0.78
N GLY A 387 -2.30 13.58 0.18
CA GLY A 387 -2.50 14.12 -1.18
C GLY A 387 -2.19 15.61 -1.30
N SER A 388 -2.17 16.34 -0.18
CA SER A 388 -1.90 17.78 -0.11
C SER A 388 -0.50 18.18 -0.59
N TYR A 389 0.47 17.27 -0.57
CA TYR A 389 1.79 17.47 -1.17
C TYR A 389 1.72 17.56 -2.70
N HIS A 390 0.89 16.72 -3.34
CA HIS A 390 0.68 16.72 -4.80
C HIS A 390 -0.28 17.82 -5.25
N PHE A 391 -1.23 18.19 -4.38
CA PHE A 391 -2.23 19.23 -4.65
C PHE A 391 -2.26 20.30 -3.55
N PRO A 392 -1.27 21.21 -3.50
CA PRO A 392 -1.15 22.21 -2.42
C PRO A 392 -2.34 23.15 -2.27
N ALA A 393 -3.17 23.30 -3.30
CA ALA A 393 -4.41 24.08 -3.25
C ALA A 393 -5.41 23.54 -2.22
N MET A 394 -5.30 22.26 -1.82
CA MET A 394 -6.14 21.69 -0.76
C MET A 394 -5.68 22.09 0.66
N ILE A 395 -4.47 22.61 0.84
CA ILE A 395 -3.93 22.90 2.18
C ILE A 395 -4.80 23.90 2.96
N PRO A 396 -5.20 25.07 2.40
CA PRO A 396 -6.03 26.02 3.14
C PRO A 396 -7.37 25.43 3.57
N LEU A 397 -7.97 24.60 2.72
CA LEU A 397 -9.22 23.88 3.00
C LEU A 397 -9.04 22.90 4.15
N ILE A 398 -7.99 22.07 4.10
CA ILE A 398 -7.71 21.08 5.16
C ILE A 398 -7.43 21.79 6.49
N ASP A 399 -6.65 22.87 6.47
CA ASP A 399 -6.36 23.67 7.66
C ASP A 399 -7.63 24.28 8.25
N GLU A 400 -8.53 24.80 7.42
CA GLU A 400 -9.81 25.32 7.88
C GLU A 400 -10.63 24.23 8.59
N VAL A 401 -10.79 23.06 7.96
CA VAL A 401 -11.56 21.95 8.56
C VAL A 401 -10.90 21.47 9.86
N ALA A 402 -9.57 21.38 9.91
CA ALA A 402 -8.82 20.96 11.11
C ALA A 402 -9.01 21.90 12.32
N THR A 403 -9.40 23.16 12.11
CA THR A 403 -9.74 24.06 13.24
C THR A 403 -11.05 23.69 13.93
N LYS A 404 -12.00 23.10 13.19
CA LYS A 404 -13.37 22.83 13.61
C LYS A 404 -13.67 21.34 13.82
N ALA A 405 -12.84 20.45 13.27
CA ALA A 405 -13.07 19.01 13.28
C ALA A 405 -13.03 18.42 14.69
N PRO A 406 -13.85 17.38 14.97
CA PRO A 406 -13.82 16.68 16.26
C PRO A 406 -12.58 15.77 16.42
N LEU A 407 -11.95 15.34 15.32
CA LEU A 407 -10.65 14.65 15.33
C LEU A 407 -9.52 15.62 14.96
N GLU A 408 -8.29 15.29 15.38
CA GLU A 408 -7.09 15.94 14.88
C GLU A 408 -6.84 15.51 13.43
N LEU A 409 -7.23 16.38 12.51
CA LEU A 409 -7.01 16.19 11.07
C LEU A 409 -5.58 16.60 10.71
N LEU A 410 -4.75 15.60 10.41
CA LEU A 410 -3.34 15.74 10.08
C LEU A 410 -3.11 15.67 8.57
N LYS A 411 -2.06 16.32 8.08
CA LYS A 411 -1.57 16.16 6.70
C LYS A 411 -0.27 15.38 6.73
N GLY A 412 -0.09 14.45 5.80
CA GLY A 412 1.16 13.68 5.69
C GLY A 412 0.95 12.41 4.87
N HIS A 413 1.97 11.55 4.88
CA HIS A 413 1.99 10.29 4.14
C HIS A 413 1.78 10.49 2.63
N ASP A 414 2.33 11.56 2.09
CA ASP A 414 2.17 11.94 0.70
C ASP A 414 3.46 12.47 0.06
N ARG A 415 4.60 12.32 0.76
CA ARG A 415 5.91 12.77 0.28
C ARG A 415 6.78 11.59 -0.11
N PRO A 416 7.57 11.71 -1.19
CA PRO A 416 8.55 10.70 -1.56
C PRO A 416 9.56 10.39 -0.43
N GLU A 417 9.83 11.35 0.46
CA GLU A 417 10.72 11.15 1.60
C GLU A 417 10.14 10.25 2.70
N ASP A 418 8.82 10.05 2.73
CA ASP A 418 8.13 9.18 3.70
C ASP A 418 8.35 7.69 3.39
N GLY A 419 8.77 7.37 2.15
CA GLY A 419 9.28 6.05 1.78
C GLY A 419 8.20 4.97 1.84
N TYR A 420 8.25 4.10 2.86
CA TYR A 420 7.21 3.08 3.06
C TYR A 420 5.90 3.71 3.54
N ASP A 421 5.99 4.83 4.25
CA ASP A 421 4.84 5.54 4.82
C ASP A 421 4.26 6.57 3.83
N ASP A 422 4.67 6.55 2.55
CA ASP A 422 4.07 7.34 1.48
C ASP A 422 2.82 6.62 0.94
N TRP A 423 1.65 7.08 1.35
CA TRP A 423 0.36 6.49 1.00
C TRP A 423 -0.18 6.97 -0.35
N THR A 424 0.54 7.83 -1.08
CA THR A 424 0.07 8.44 -2.35
C THR A 424 -0.53 7.41 -3.32
N TYR A 425 0.06 6.22 -3.41
CA TYR A 425 -0.35 5.17 -4.36
C TYR A 425 -0.76 3.85 -3.68
N LEU A 426 -1.08 3.88 -2.39
CA LEU A 426 -1.37 2.67 -1.61
C LEU A 426 -2.86 2.32 -1.50
N SER A 427 -3.77 3.15 -2.04
CA SER A 427 -5.20 2.87 -2.14
C SER A 427 -5.77 3.54 -3.41
N ASP A 428 -7.08 3.49 -3.60
CA ASP A 428 -7.78 3.83 -4.85
C ASP A 428 -7.59 5.27 -5.35
N GLN A 429 -7.14 6.22 -4.51
CA GLN A 429 -6.72 7.55 -4.96
C GLN A 429 -5.54 7.49 -5.95
N GLY A 430 -4.68 6.48 -5.82
CA GLY A 430 -3.44 6.38 -6.60
C GLY A 430 -3.68 6.50 -8.11
N PRO A 431 -4.60 5.70 -8.70
CA PRO A 431 -5.02 5.82 -10.09
C PRO A 431 -5.61 7.19 -10.51
N PHE A 432 -6.20 7.95 -9.60
CA PHE A 432 -6.66 9.32 -9.88
C PHE A 432 -5.48 10.29 -9.95
N ILE A 433 -4.59 10.27 -8.95
CA ILE A 433 -3.36 11.10 -8.91
C ILE A 433 -2.50 10.86 -10.15
N ALA A 434 -2.34 9.58 -10.48
CA ALA A 434 -1.73 9.05 -11.69
C ALA A 434 -2.23 9.64 -13.01
N LYS A 435 -3.51 10.03 -13.07
CA LYS A 435 -4.16 10.67 -14.22
C LYS A 435 -4.14 12.19 -14.15
N GLY A 436 -3.53 12.76 -13.11
CA GLY A 436 -3.52 14.20 -12.85
C GLY A 436 -4.83 14.71 -12.25
N ILE A 437 -5.72 13.83 -11.79
CA ILE A 437 -6.95 14.23 -11.10
C ILE A 437 -6.59 14.52 -9.64
N PRO A 438 -6.89 15.73 -9.12
CA PRO A 438 -6.73 16.04 -7.71
C PRO A 438 -7.40 14.98 -6.83
N ALA A 439 -6.67 14.41 -5.88
CA ALA A 439 -7.19 13.38 -5.00
C ALA A 439 -6.71 13.58 -3.56
N LEU A 440 -7.59 13.25 -2.60
CA LEU A 440 -7.30 13.26 -1.17
C LEU A 440 -7.71 11.92 -0.57
N TYR A 441 -6.74 11.20 -0.02
CA TYR A 441 -6.97 10.00 0.79
C TYR A 441 -7.23 10.39 2.24
N ILE A 442 -8.25 9.79 2.86
CA ILE A 442 -8.52 9.89 4.29
C ILE A 442 -8.49 8.51 4.93
N GLY A 443 -7.67 8.37 5.97
CA GLY A 443 -7.54 7.13 6.72
C GLY A 443 -6.77 7.28 8.02
N VAL A 444 -6.50 6.15 8.66
CA VAL A 444 -5.73 6.06 9.91
C VAL A 444 -4.42 5.30 9.70
N GLU A 445 -3.51 5.45 10.64
CA GLU A 445 -2.28 4.66 10.69
C GLU A 445 -2.58 3.17 10.95
N ASP A 446 -1.69 2.29 10.48
CA ASP A 446 -1.77 0.85 10.75
C ASP A 446 -2.03 0.56 12.24
N HIS A 447 -3.00 -0.31 12.49
CA HIS A 447 -3.32 -0.84 13.81
C HIS A 447 -3.07 -2.36 13.89
N PRO A 448 -2.97 -2.96 15.10
CA PRO A 448 -2.60 -4.37 15.25
C PRO A 448 -3.52 -5.39 14.56
N ASP A 449 -4.73 -4.98 14.20
CA ASP A 449 -5.73 -5.81 13.52
C ASP A 449 -5.70 -5.65 11.99
N TYR A 450 -4.93 -4.70 11.45
CA TYR A 450 -4.85 -4.45 10.01
C TYR A 450 -4.39 -5.69 9.25
N HIS A 451 -5.14 -6.05 8.19
CA HIS A 451 -4.98 -7.30 7.45
C HIS A 451 -4.87 -8.55 8.34
N GLN A 452 -5.59 -8.58 9.46
CA GLN A 452 -5.70 -9.75 10.33
C GLN A 452 -7.15 -10.24 10.41
N PRO A 453 -7.37 -11.53 10.71
CA PRO A 453 -8.70 -12.03 11.06
C PRO A 453 -9.37 -11.30 12.24
N SER A 454 -8.59 -10.56 13.04
CA SER A 454 -9.12 -9.77 14.15
C SER A 454 -9.68 -8.41 13.74
N ASP A 455 -9.61 -8.00 12.46
CA ASP A 455 -10.28 -6.79 11.97
C ASP A 455 -11.80 -6.98 11.91
N THR A 456 -12.44 -6.78 13.06
CA THR A 456 -13.81 -7.15 13.35
C THR A 456 -14.57 -5.97 13.97
N ALA A 457 -15.87 -5.90 13.69
CA ALA A 457 -16.69 -4.74 14.05
C ALA A 457 -16.72 -4.44 15.57
N ASP A 458 -16.50 -5.43 16.44
CA ASP A 458 -16.44 -5.22 17.90
C ASP A 458 -15.20 -4.46 18.37
N LYS A 459 -14.18 -4.29 17.52
CA LYS A 459 -12.99 -3.48 17.80
C LYS A 459 -13.20 -2.00 17.56
N ILE A 460 -14.25 -1.62 16.84
CA ILE A 460 -14.51 -0.23 16.49
C ILE A 460 -15.14 0.48 17.68
N ASN A 461 -14.57 1.63 18.06
CA ASN A 461 -15.22 2.54 18.98
C ASN A 461 -16.28 3.38 18.23
N PRO A 462 -17.58 3.23 18.52
CA PRO A 462 -18.63 3.93 17.78
C PRO A 462 -18.58 5.46 17.89
N GLU A 463 -18.09 5.99 19.01
CA GLU A 463 -17.99 7.43 19.23
C GLU A 463 -16.87 8.02 18.37
N THR A 464 -15.68 7.39 18.41
CA THR A 464 -14.55 7.80 17.59
C THR A 464 -14.84 7.68 16.10
N PHE A 465 -15.53 6.60 15.69
CA PHE A 465 -15.94 6.43 14.29
C PHE A 465 -16.93 7.52 13.84
N LEU A 466 -17.86 7.92 14.71
CA LEU A 466 -18.74 9.06 14.43
C LEU A 466 -17.96 10.37 14.27
N TYR A 467 -16.93 10.62 15.08
CA TYR A 467 -16.06 11.79 14.93
C TYR A 467 -15.26 11.77 13.63
N SER A 468 -14.76 10.60 13.22
CA SER A 468 -14.14 10.40 11.92
C SER A 468 -15.10 10.74 10.78
N ALA A 469 -16.28 10.13 10.77
CA ALA A 469 -17.31 10.39 9.75
C ALA A 469 -17.73 11.87 9.70
N ARG A 470 -17.82 12.54 10.86
CA ARG A 470 -18.13 13.98 10.92
C ARG A 470 -17.00 14.82 10.33
N THR A 471 -15.74 14.48 10.62
CA THR A 471 -14.57 15.16 10.06
C THR A 471 -14.54 15.02 8.53
N ILE A 472 -14.79 13.80 8.03
CA ILE A 472 -14.87 13.50 6.59
C ILE A 472 -16.04 14.24 5.93
N GLN A 473 -17.21 14.33 6.58
CA GLN A 473 -18.35 15.10 6.07
C GLN A 473 -18.01 16.59 5.92
N MET A 474 -17.29 17.16 6.89
CA MET A 474 -16.84 18.55 6.81
C MET A 474 -15.85 18.76 5.65
N LEU A 475 -14.91 17.83 5.45
CA LEU A 475 -14.00 17.84 4.31
C LEU A 475 -14.73 17.73 2.98
N ALA A 476 -15.63 16.76 2.82
CA ALA A 476 -16.37 16.54 1.57
C ALA A 476 -17.19 17.77 1.17
N LYS A 477 -17.84 18.44 2.14
CA LYS A 477 -18.55 19.70 1.90
C LYS A 477 -17.62 20.80 1.43
N ALA A 478 -16.50 21.01 2.13
CA ALA A 478 -15.54 22.04 1.77
C ALA A 478 -14.93 21.78 0.37
N MET A 479 -14.68 20.50 0.04
CA MET A 479 -14.15 20.07 -1.25
C MET A 479 -15.12 20.33 -2.40
N ASP A 480 -16.41 20.05 -2.23
CA ASP A 480 -17.45 20.42 -3.19
C ASP A 480 -17.56 21.95 -3.33
N GLU A 481 -17.56 22.69 -2.22
CA GLU A 481 -17.69 24.15 -2.22
C GLU A 481 -16.54 24.86 -2.95
N GLN A 482 -15.32 24.30 -2.86
CA GLN A 482 -14.08 24.86 -3.41
C GLN A 482 -13.56 24.10 -4.64
N LEU A 483 -14.37 23.22 -5.24
CA LEU A 483 -13.96 22.36 -6.35
C LEU A 483 -13.27 23.15 -7.48
N ALA A 484 -13.88 24.27 -7.90
CA ALA A 484 -13.34 25.13 -8.96
C ALA A 484 -11.97 25.75 -8.62
N GLU A 485 -11.72 26.06 -7.34
CA GLU A 485 -10.44 26.62 -6.89
C GLU A 485 -9.34 25.55 -6.90
N ILE A 486 -9.67 24.34 -6.46
CA ILE A 486 -8.77 23.18 -6.45
C ILE A 486 -8.38 22.78 -7.89
N THR A 487 -9.34 22.73 -8.81
CA THR A 487 -9.08 22.31 -10.20
C THR A 487 -8.30 23.36 -10.99
N ALA A 488 -8.58 24.65 -10.76
CA ALA A 488 -7.92 25.75 -11.47
C ALA A 488 -6.41 25.84 -11.19
N SER A 489 -5.92 25.33 -10.05
CA SER A 489 -4.48 25.28 -9.76
C SER A 489 -3.76 24.20 -10.55
N VAL A 490 -4.43 23.10 -10.88
CA VAL A 490 -3.81 21.97 -11.61
C VAL A 490 -3.65 22.28 -13.09
N GLU A 491 -4.54 23.10 -13.67
CA GLU A 491 -4.41 23.54 -15.08
C GLU A 491 -3.26 24.54 -15.32
N GLN A 492 -2.66 25.09 -14.25
CA GLN A 492 -1.62 26.13 -14.33
C GLN A 492 -0.18 25.61 -14.16
N GLU A 493 -0.01 24.35 -13.77
CA GLU A 493 1.28 23.66 -13.65
C GLU A 493 1.53 22.74 -14.85
#